data_AF-A0A2A9M5H0-F1
#
_entry.id   AF-A0A2A9M5H0-F1
#
_cell.length_a   1.000
_cell.length_b   1.000
_cell.length_c   1.000
_cell.angle_alpha   90.00
_cell.angle_beta   90.00
_cell.angle_gamma   90.00
#
_symmetry.space_group_name_H-M   'P 1'
#
loop_
_entity.id
_entity.type
_entity.pdbx_description
1 polymer ?
#
loop_
_entity_poly.entity_id
_entity_poly.type
_entity_poly.pdbx_seq_one_letter_code
_entity_poly.pdbx_strand_id
1 'polypeptide(L)'
;MGNACKKNTAKTPTRKQAEELAEKERQEREAKEKAEAEEKARREAEEKAAREAEAERLAAEAKAREEEARREAEEAKRRAEEEAARAAEEQRRKEEEERAAEERRKAEEESLAAKKAAEEASRKAEEERLAAEAAAEQERQMQEALKQQEMSPREKYDKLASSEDAGSETTMATQPQKVAEHGSSAASERSGVTPCDMGAIDETAKYVSRRCGCDLGEQHDENACPICRNIDLSDAPLLN
;
A
#
# COMPACT_ATOMS: atom_id res chain seq x y z
N MET A 1 36.55 -109.01 48.42
CA MET A 1 36.40 -107.55 48.24
C MET A 1 36.83 -106.89 49.54
N GLY A 2 37.94 -106.17 49.57
CA GLY A 2 38.46 -105.55 50.79
C GLY A 2 39.33 -104.36 50.43
N ASN A 3 38.69 -103.24 50.08
CA ASN A 3 39.38 -102.00 49.77
C ASN A 3 40.06 -101.45 51.04
N ALA A 4 41.39 -101.33 50.99
CA ALA A 4 42.18 -100.71 52.04
C ALA A 4 41.87 -99.20 52.11
N CYS A 5 41.14 -98.78 53.14
CA CYS A 5 41.01 -97.38 53.53
C CYS A 5 42.38 -96.83 53.94
N LYS A 6 43.04 -96.09 53.04
CA LYS A 6 44.18 -95.24 53.38
C LYS A 6 43.69 -94.14 54.32
N LYS A 7 44.03 -94.23 55.60
CA LYS A 7 43.72 -93.21 56.61
C LYS A 7 44.41 -91.90 56.22
N ASN A 8 43.62 -90.91 55.83
CA ASN A 8 44.09 -89.57 55.50
C ASN A 8 44.45 -88.85 56.81
N THR A 9 45.74 -88.70 57.09
CA THR A 9 46.25 -87.96 58.25
C THR A 9 46.29 -86.47 57.91
N ALA A 10 45.13 -85.83 57.86
CA ALA A 10 45.06 -84.37 57.85
C ALA A 10 45.60 -83.85 59.19
N LYS A 11 46.80 -83.26 59.17
CA LYS A 11 47.42 -82.62 60.34
C LYS A 11 46.51 -81.49 60.82
N THR A 12 46.09 -81.56 62.07
CA THR A 12 45.38 -80.47 62.74
C THR A 12 46.31 -79.26 62.84
N PRO A 13 45.85 -78.04 62.52
CA PRO A 13 46.68 -76.85 62.60
C PRO A 13 47.12 -76.63 64.05
N THR A 14 48.38 -76.24 64.21
CA THR A 14 48.92 -75.89 65.53
C THR A 14 48.21 -74.64 66.07
N ARG A 15 48.10 -74.49 67.39
CA ARG A 15 47.40 -73.36 68.04
C ARG A 15 47.78 -71.98 67.47
N LYS A 16 49.06 -71.80 67.11
CA LYS A 16 49.58 -70.57 66.47
C LYS A 16 49.00 -70.32 65.07
N GLN A 17 48.80 -71.37 64.27
CA GLN A 17 48.21 -71.27 62.94
C GLN A 17 46.71 -70.92 62.99
N ALA A 18 46.00 -71.35 64.04
CA ALA A 18 44.60 -70.97 64.24
C ALA A 18 44.45 -69.49 64.67
N GLU A 19 45.37 -68.99 65.51
CA GLU A 19 45.42 -67.58 65.93
C GLU A 19 45.76 -66.65 64.76
N GLU A 20 46.72 -67.02 63.91
CA GLU A 20 47.11 -66.25 62.71
C GLU A 20 45.99 -66.19 61.66
N LEU A 21 45.24 -67.28 61.46
CA LEU A 21 44.07 -67.28 60.58
C LEU A 21 42.94 -66.37 61.09
N ALA A 22 42.70 -66.35 62.41
CA ALA A 22 41.67 -65.50 63.02
C ALA A 22 42.06 -64.01 63.02
N GLU A 23 43.35 -63.69 63.11
CA GLU A 23 43.85 -62.31 62.94
C GLU A 23 43.72 -61.85 61.48
N LYS A 24 44.09 -62.70 60.52
CA LYS A 24 43.95 -62.41 59.09
C LYS A 24 42.48 -62.19 58.68
N GLU A 25 41.55 -63.00 59.19
CA GLU A 25 40.12 -62.80 58.91
C GLU A 25 39.59 -61.47 59.48
N ARG A 26 40.08 -61.04 60.65
CA ARG A 26 39.73 -59.72 61.22
C ARG A 26 40.28 -58.58 60.36
N GLN A 27 41.54 -58.67 59.94
CA GLN A 27 42.14 -57.66 59.04
C GLN A 27 41.41 -57.60 57.69
N GLU A 28 40.97 -58.74 57.15
CA GLU A 28 40.20 -58.78 55.90
C GLU A 28 38.80 -58.17 56.06
N ARG A 29 38.12 -58.41 57.19
CA ARG A 29 36.82 -57.78 57.50
C ARG A 29 36.95 -56.27 57.68
N GLU A 30 37.95 -55.80 58.42
CA GLU A 30 38.23 -54.37 58.60
C GLU A 30 38.62 -53.69 57.28
N ALA A 31 39.43 -54.34 56.45
CA ALA A 31 39.78 -53.84 55.12
C ALA A 31 38.56 -53.76 54.20
N LYS A 32 37.67 -54.75 54.25
CA LYS A 32 36.43 -54.76 53.49
C LYS A 32 35.45 -53.68 53.95
N GLU A 33 35.26 -53.53 55.26
CA GLU A 33 34.40 -52.47 55.83
C GLU A 33 34.94 -51.07 55.48
N LYS A 34 36.27 -50.88 55.56
CA LYS A 34 36.90 -49.62 55.15
C LYS A 34 36.73 -49.35 53.66
N ALA A 35 36.86 -50.36 52.80
CA ALA A 35 36.65 -50.21 51.36
C ALA A 35 35.18 -49.90 51.03
N GLU A 36 34.22 -50.56 51.68
CA GLU A 36 32.77 -50.29 51.52
C GLU A 36 32.40 -48.88 52.02
N ALA A 37 32.99 -48.43 53.13
CA ALA A 37 32.79 -47.06 53.65
C ALA A 37 33.37 -46.00 52.72
N GLU A 38 34.56 -46.23 52.14
CA GLU A 38 35.18 -45.34 51.17
C GLU A 38 34.38 -45.28 49.86
N GLU A 39 33.88 -46.43 49.36
CA GLU A 39 33.03 -46.47 48.18
C GLU A 39 31.70 -45.73 48.41
N LYS A 40 31.08 -45.92 49.58
CA LYS A 40 29.85 -45.20 49.94
C LYS A 40 30.10 -43.69 50.01
N ALA A 41 31.18 -43.26 50.65
CA ALA A 41 31.55 -41.85 50.72
C ALA A 41 31.81 -41.25 49.33
N ARG A 42 32.46 -42.00 48.43
CA ARG A 42 32.67 -41.58 47.04
C ARG A 42 31.36 -41.45 46.28
N ARG A 43 30.42 -42.40 46.43
CA ARG A 43 29.10 -42.35 45.78
C ARG A 43 28.27 -41.16 46.28
N GLU A 44 28.27 -40.89 47.58
CA GLU A 44 27.57 -39.73 48.15
C GLU A 44 28.17 -38.41 47.68
N ALA A 45 29.50 -38.33 47.56
CA ALA A 45 30.18 -37.15 47.01
C ALA A 45 29.87 -36.94 45.51
N GLU A 46 29.84 -38.02 44.72
CA GLU A 46 29.50 -37.98 43.30
C GLU A 46 28.02 -37.59 43.09
N GLU A 47 27.10 -38.14 43.87
CA GLU A 47 25.68 -37.78 43.81
C GLU A 47 25.46 -36.31 44.20
N LYS A 48 26.15 -35.83 45.23
CA LYS A 48 26.08 -34.42 45.63
C LYS A 48 26.60 -33.50 44.52
N ALA A 49 27.75 -33.83 43.93
CA ALA A 49 28.32 -33.07 42.82
C ALA A 49 27.38 -33.08 41.58
N ALA A 50 26.75 -34.21 41.28
CA ALA A 50 25.77 -34.33 40.20
C ALA A 50 24.53 -33.45 40.44
N ARG A 51 23.99 -33.47 41.66
CA ARG A 51 22.84 -32.61 42.04
C ARG A 51 23.17 -31.13 41.97
N GLU A 52 24.37 -30.73 42.41
CA GLU A 52 24.82 -29.33 42.33
C GLU A 52 24.99 -28.90 40.86
N ALA A 53 25.59 -29.74 40.01
CA ALA A 53 25.73 -29.46 38.59
C ALA A 53 24.37 -29.38 37.86
N GLU A 54 23.41 -30.24 38.21
CA GLU A 54 22.05 -30.17 37.66
C GLU A 54 21.33 -28.88 38.10
N ALA A 55 21.42 -28.51 39.37
CA ALA A 55 20.85 -27.27 39.88
C ALA A 55 21.45 -26.03 39.19
N GLU A 56 22.75 -26.02 38.93
CA GLU A 56 23.41 -24.94 38.18
C GLU A 56 22.92 -24.87 36.73
N ARG A 57 22.77 -26.01 36.06
CA ARG A 57 22.23 -26.06 34.69
C ARG A 57 20.80 -25.53 34.62
N LEU A 58 19.94 -25.93 35.55
CA LEU A 58 18.56 -25.43 35.62
C LEU A 58 18.52 -23.93 35.91
N ALA A 59 19.39 -23.43 36.79
CA ALA A 59 19.48 -22.00 37.07
C ALA A 59 20.00 -21.20 35.86
N ALA A 60 20.95 -21.74 35.10
CA ALA A 60 21.44 -21.12 33.88
C ALA A 60 20.36 -21.09 32.77
N GLU A 61 19.61 -22.19 32.61
CA GLU A 61 18.50 -22.27 31.65
C GLU A 61 17.37 -21.29 32.01
N ALA A 62 17.01 -21.19 33.30
CA ALA A 62 16.00 -20.24 33.76
C ALA A 62 16.41 -18.78 33.46
N LYS A 63 17.67 -18.42 33.71
CA LYS A 63 18.21 -17.09 33.38
C LYS A 63 18.23 -16.82 31.88
N ALA A 64 18.61 -17.81 31.06
CA ALA A 64 18.61 -17.67 29.62
C ALA A 64 17.19 -17.41 29.08
N ARG A 65 16.20 -18.15 29.59
CA ARG A 65 14.79 -17.97 29.23
C ARG A 65 14.23 -16.61 29.66
N GLU A 66 14.60 -16.14 30.85
CA GLU A 66 14.20 -14.81 31.32
C GLU A 66 14.81 -13.69 30.44
N GLU A 67 16.07 -13.83 30.06
CA GLU A 67 16.73 -12.87 29.17
C GLU A 67 16.11 -12.87 27.77
N GLU A 68 15.81 -14.05 27.22
CA GLU A 68 15.12 -14.19 25.93
C GLU A 68 13.74 -13.52 25.98
N ALA A 69 12.93 -13.81 26.99
CA ALA A 69 11.63 -13.18 27.17
C ALA A 69 11.73 -11.66 27.31
N ARG A 70 12.78 -11.15 27.98
CA ARG A 70 13.03 -9.70 28.07
C ARG A 70 13.38 -9.10 26.71
N ARG A 71 14.22 -9.76 25.92
CA ARG A 71 14.59 -9.31 24.57
C ARG A 71 13.38 -9.31 23.63
N GLU A 72 12.53 -10.34 23.68
CA GLU A 72 11.30 -10.40 22.89
C GLU A 72 10.32 -9.30 23.30
N ALA A 73 10.15 -9.04 24.60
CA ALA A 73 9.29 -7.96 25.09
C ALA A 73 9.80 -6.57 24.66
N GLU A 74 11.11 -6.35 24.71
CA GLU A 74 11.73 -5.10 24.25
C GLU A 74 11.58 -4.93 22.73
N GLU A 75 11.78 -5.99 21.96
CA GLU A 75 11.59 -5.95 20.51
C GLU A 75 10.12 -5.71 20.13
N ALA A 76 9.17 -6.35 20.82
CA ALA A 76 7.75 -6.13 20.62
C ALA A 76 7.37 -4.67 20.91
N LYS A 77 7.92 -4.08 21.99
CA LYS A 77 7.73 -2.66 22.31
C LYS A 77 8.28 -1.76 21.21
N ARG A 78 9.49 -2.03 20.72
CA ARG A 78 10.11 -1.26 19.63
C ARG A 78 9.27 -1.33 18.34
N ARG A 79 8.78 -2.52 17.99
CA ARG A 79 7.90 -2.71 16.81
C ARG A 79 6.59 -1.94 16.97
N ALA A 80 5.97 -1.99 18.14
CA ALA A 80 4.73 -1.26 18.42
C ALA A 80 4.94 0.27 18.36
N GLU A 81 6.07 0.78 18.89
CA GLU A 81 6.42 2.20 18.80
C GLU A 81 6.68 2.65 17.35
N GLU A 82 7.37 1.82 16.56
CA GLU A 82 7.63 2.10 15.14
C GLU A 82 6.34 2.09 14.30
N GLU A 83 5.44 1.15 14.55
CA GLU A 83 4.13 1.10 13.89
C GLU A 83 3.26 2.31 14.26
N ALA A 84 3.23 2.69 15.54
CA ALA A 84 2.53 3.89 15.99
C ALA A 84 3.10 5.17 15.35
N ALA A 85 4.43 5.25 15.20
CA ALA A 85 5.09 6.38 14.53
C ALA A 85 4.72 6.46 13.05
N ARG A 86 4.73 5.34 12.33
CA ARG A 86 4.31 5.28 10.91
C ARG A 86 2.84 5.66 10.74
N ALA A 87 1.96 5.18 11.63
CA ALA A 87 0.54 5.53 11.60
C ALA A 87 0.31 7.04 11.84
N ALA A 88 1.05 7.64 12.78
CA ALA A 88 0.99 9.07 13.04
C ALA A 88 1.52 9.89 11.86
N GLU A 89 2.60 9.45 11.20
CA GLU A 89 3.13 10.10 10.00
C GLU A 89 2.14 10.03 8.83
N GLU A 90 1.51 8.87 8.62
CA GLU A 90 0.48 8.70 7.58
C GLU A 90 -0.73 9.61 7.82
N GLN A 91 -1.18 9.73 9.08
CA GLN A 91 -2.26 10.65 9.44
C GLN A 91 -1.89 12.11 9.14
N ARG A 92 -0.66 12.53 9.51
CA ARG A 92 -0.19 13.90 9.20
C ARG A 92 -0.14 14.15 7.71
N ARG A 93 0.30 13.16 6.92
CA ARG A 93 0.34 13.27 5.46
C ARG A 93 -1.05 13.40 4.85
N LYS A 94 -2.03 12.63 5.34
CA LYS A 94 -3.44 12.74 4.90
C LYS A 94 -4.03 14.11 5.25
N GLU A 95 -3.78 14.61 6.46
CA GLU A 95 -4.25 15.95 6.88
C GLU A 95 -3.59 17.07 6.06
N GLU A 96 -2.31 16.93 5.72
CA GLU A 96 -1.61 17.87 4.85
C GLU A 96 -2.15 17.84 3.41
N GLU A 97 -2.42 16.65 2.87
CA GLU A 97 -3.02 16.49 1.55
C GLU A 97 -4.43 17.07 1.48
N GLU A 98 -5.26 16.85 2.51
CA GLU A 98 -6.60 17.43 2.61
C GLU A 98 -6.55 18.96 2.67
N ARG A 99 -5.65 19.54 3.48
CA ARG A 99 -5.44 20.99 3.52
C ARG A 99 -4.99 21.55 2.17
N ALA A 100 -4.05 20.88 1.49
CA ALA A 100 -3.59 21.29 0.17
C ALA A 100 -4.70 21.19 -0.89
N ALA A 101 -5.57 20.17 -0.81
CA ALA A 101 -6.73 20.02 -1.68
C ALA A 101 -7.78 21.11 -1.42
N GLU A 102 -8.04 21.46 -0.15
CA GLU A 102 -8.94 22.55 0.21
C GLU A 102 -8.41 23.90 -0.29
N GLU A 103 -7.12 24.17 -0.12
CA GLU A 103 -6.48 25.39 -0.62
C GLU A 103 -6.56 25.49 -2.14
N ARG A 104 -6.30 24.39 -2.86
CA ARG A 104 -6.47 24.34 -4.32
C ARG A 104 -7.90 24.61 -4.76
N ARG A 105 -8.90 24.05 -4.06
CA ARG A 105 -10.32 24.33 -4.34
C ARG A 105 -10.66 25.79 -4.15
N LYS A 106 -10.19 26.43 -3.07
CA LYS A 106 -10.39 27.87 -2.83
C LYS A 106 -9.73 28.72 -3.90
N ALA A 107 -8.49 28.40 -4.29
CA ALA A 107 -7.78 29.11 -5.34
C ALA A 107 -8.46 28.95 -6.72
N GLU A 108 -8.99 27.76 -7.02
CA GLU A 108 -9.76 27.53 -8.25
C GLU A 108 -11.08 28.30 -8.25
N GLU A 109 -11.81 28.30 -7.13
CA GLU A 109 -13.04 29.07 -6.97
C GLU A 109 -12.79 30.59 -7.14
N GLU A 110 -11.72 31.12 -6.53
CA GLU A 110 -11.31 32.50 -6.70
C GLU A 110 -10.93 32.82 -8.15
N SER A 111 -10.19 31.93 -8.82
CA SER A 111 -9.84 32.07 -10.24
C SER A 111 -11.08 32.10 -11.14
N LEU A 112 -12.06 31.23 -10.88
CA LEU A 112 -13.32 31.19 -11.61
C LEU A 112 -14.17 32.45 -11.36
N ALA A 113 -14.21 32.94 -10.13
CA ALA A 113 -14.89 34.18 -9.79
C ALA A 113 -14.24 35.39 -10.50
N ALA A 114 -12.91 35.48 -10.50
CA ALA A 114 -12.16 36.53 -11.19
C ALA A 114 -12.40 36.49 -12.72
N LYS A 115 -12.42 35.29 -13.33
CA LYS A 115 -12.73 35.12 -14.76
C LYS A 115 -14.14 35.59 -15.10
N LYS A 116 -15.14 35.21 -14.30
CA LYS A 116 -16.53 35.65 -14.51
C LYS A 116 -16.67 37.17 -14.38
N ALA A 117 -16.01 37.77 -13.39
CA ALA A 117 -16.01 39.22 -13.23
C ALA A 117 -15.34 39.95 -14.42
N ALA A 118 -14.23 39.42 -14.93
CA ALA A 118 -13.55 39.97 -16.11
C ALA A 118 -14.40 39.84 -17.38
N GLU A 119 -15.05 38.69 -17.59
CA GLU A 119 -15.96 38.47 -18.72
C GLU A 119 -17.17 39.42 -18.67
N GLU A 120 -17.79 39.59 -17.49
CA GLU A 120 -18.92 40.50 -17.32
C GLU A 120 -18.51 41.96 -17.56
N ALA A 121 -17.33 42.38 -17.08
CA ALA A 121 -16.79 43.71 -17.35
C ALA A 121 -16.53 43.92 -18.85
N SER A 122 -15.98 42.93 -19.55
CA SER A 122 -15.78 43.00 -20.99
C SER A 122 -17.10 43.12 -21.75
N ARG A 123 -18.13 42.34 -21.35
CA ARG A 123 -19.46 42.39 -21.97
C ARG A 123 -20.11 43.76 -21.80
N LYS A 124 -20.02 44.35 -20.60
CA LYS A 124 -20.52 45.71 -20.32
C LYS A 124 -19.79 46.77 -21.16
N ALA A 125 -18.47 46.69 -21.27
CA ALA A 125 -17.69 47.61 -22.07
C ALA A 125 -18.01 47.51 -23.59
N GLU A 126 -18.24 46.30 -24.08
CA GLU A 126 -18.67 46.08 -25.47
C GLU A 126 -20.08 46.62 -25.73
N GLU A 127 -21.02 46.37 -24.82
CA GLU A 127 -22.38 46.89 -24.89
C GLU A 127 -22.41 48.43 -24.88
N GLU A 128 -21.60 49.07 -24.02
CA GLU A 128 -21.46 50.53 -23.99
C GLU A 128 -20.86 51.07 -25.29
N ARG A 129 -19.87 50.38 -25.87
CA ARG A 129 -19.27 50.77 -27.16
C ARG A 129 -20.28 50.68 -28.30
N LEU A 130 -21.07 49.62 -28.35
CA LEU A 130 -22.15 49.45 -29.34
C LEU A 130 -23.25 50.50 -29.16
N ALA A 131 -23.63 50.81 -27.92
CA ALA A 131 -24.61 51.87 -27.63
C ALA A 131 -24.11 53.26 -28.03
N ALA A 132 -22.83 53.57 -27.77
CA ALA A 132 -22.20 54.82 -28.19
C ALA A 132 -22.12 54.94 -29.73
N GLU A 133 -21.79 53.85 -30.42
CA GLU A 133 -21.77 53.80 -31.89
C GLU A 133 -23.17 54.03 -32.48
N ALA A 134 -24.19 53.36 -31.93
CA ALA A 134 -25.58 53.55 -32.34
C ALA A 134 -26.09 54.99 -32.10
N ALA A 135 -25.71 55.61 -30.97
CA ALA A 135 -26.04 57.01 -30.68
C ALA A 135 -25.36 57.98 -31.67
N ALA A 136 -24.08 57.74 -31.99
CA ALA A 136 -23.36 58.54 -32.98
C ALA A 136 -23.92 58.36 -34.40
N GLU A 137 -24.46 57.18 -34.73
CA GLU A 137 -25.17 56.96 -36.00
C GLU A 137 -26.51 57.71 -36.04
N GLN A 138 -27.31 57.64 -34.97
CA GLN A 138 -28.56 58.42 -34.88
C GLN A 138 -28.31 59.92 -34.99
N GLU A 139 -27.26 60.44 -34.37
CA GLU A 139 -26.91 61.86 -34.49
C GLU A 139 -26.54 62.22 -35.94
N ARG A 140 -25.75 61.37 -36.62
CA ARG A 140 -25.44 61.54 -38.05
C ARG A 140 -26.71 61.56 -38.90
N GLN A 141 -27.65 60.65 -38.65
CA GLN A 141 -28.95 60.61 -39.35
C GLN A 141 -29.77 61.88 -39.10
N MET A 142 -29.82 62.39 -37.86
CA MET A 142 -30.52 63.64 -37.54
C MET A 142 -29.87 64.85 -38.22
N GLN A 143 -28.54 64.95 -38.21
CA GLN A 143 -27.82 66.02 -38.90
C GLN A 143 -28.04 65.96 -40.41
N GLU A 144 -28.08 64.77 -41.01
CA GLU A 144 -28.38 64.60 -42.42
C GLU A 144 -29.83 64.98 -42.75
N ALA A 145 -30.80 64.61 -41.90
CA ALA A 145 -32.20 65.01 -42.04
C ALA A 145 -32.39 66.53 -41.96
N LEU A 146 -31.70 67.21 -41.03
CA LEU A 146 -31.69 68.68 -40.95
C LEU A 146 -31.13 69.30 -42.22
N LYS A 147 -29.98 68.81 -42.73
CA LYS A 147 -29.42 69.26 -44.01
C LYS A 147 -30.40 69.06 -45.17
N GLN A 148 -31.15 67.97 -45.21
CA GLN A 148 -32.17 67.75 -46.25
C GLN A 148 -33.35 68.74 -46.17
N GLN A 149 -33.71 69.23 -44.96
CA GLN A 149 -34.71 70.28 -44.77
C GLN A 149 -34.19 71.66 -45.21
N GLU A 150 -32.93 71.98 -44.94
CA GLU A 150 -32.33 73.29 -45.29
C GLU A 150 -32.02 73.44 -46.79
N MET A 151 -31.92 72.34 -47.55
CA MET A 151 -31.74 72.38 -49.00
C MET A 151 -32.93 73.06 -49.70
N SER A 152 -32.64 74.15 -50.41
CA SER A 152 -33.60 74.92 -51.22
C SER A 152 -34.21 74.06 -52.34
N PRO A 153 -35.49 74.30 -52.75
CA PRO A 153 -36.11 73.59 -53.87
C PRO A 153 -35.28 73.62 -55.16
N ARG A 154 -34.44 74.65 -55.37
CA ARG A 154 -33.58 74.78 -56.58
C ARG A 154 -32.35 73.87 -56.54
N GLU A 155 -31.76 73.65 -55.36
CA GLU A 155 -30.61 72.75 -55.16
C GLU A 155 -31.01 71.26 -55.22
N LYS A 156 -32.28 70.96 -54.91
CA LYS A 156 -32.86 69.62 -55.07
C LYS A 156 -32.99 69.20 -56.54
N TYR A 157 -33.16 70.15 -57.46
CA TYR A 157 -33.23 69.87 -58.91
C TYR A 157 -31.85 69.68 -59.56
N ASP A 158 -30.82 70.45 -59.17
CA ASP A 158 -29.46 70.29 -59.70
C ASP A 158 -28.80 68.96 -59.29
N LYS A 159 -29.11 68.47 -58.08
CA LYS A 159 -28.55 67.19 -57.59
C LYS A 159 -29.12 65.96 -58.32
N LEU A 160 -30.34 66.06 -58.86
CA LEU A 160 -30.96 65.02 -59.68
C LEU A 160 -30.45 65.03 -61.13
N ALA A 161 -29.97 66.18 -61.63
CA ALA A 161 -29.42 66.30 -62.97
C ALA A 161 -27.97 65.76 -63.10
N SER A 162 -27.26 65.58 -61.97
CA SER A 162 -25.84 65.17 -61.96
C SER A 162 -25.59 63.72 -61.54
N SER A 163 -26.63 62.96 -61.15
CA SER A 163 -26.47 61.57 -60.68
C SER A 163 -26.54 60.51 -61.79
N GLU A 164 -26.76 60.89 -63.05
CA GLU A 164 -26.87 59.95 -64.17
C GLU A 164 -25.51 59.53 -64.79
N ASP A 165 -24.37 60.06 -64.33
CA ASP A 165 -23.05 59.87 -65.00
C ASP A 165 -21.91 59.36 -64.09
N ALA A 166 -22.22 58.72 -62.95
CA ALA A 166 -21.19 58.17 -62.04
C ALA A 166 -21.38 56.68 -61.74
N GLY A 167 -21.92 55.93 -62.72
CA GLY A 167 -21.78 54.49 -62.74
C GLY A 167 -20.42 54.10 -63.32
N SER A 168 -19.74 53.19 -62.64
CA SER A 168 -18.67 52.31 -63.17
C SER A 168 -17.22 52.79 -63.04
N GLU A 169 -16.54 52.36 -61.96
CA GLU A 169 -15.13 51.93 -62.01
C GLU A 169 -14.84 50.97 -60.84
N THR A 170 -14.92 49.64 -61.03
CA THR A 170 -13.81 48.70 -61.30
C THR A 170 -12.62 48.80 -60.34
N THR A 171 -12.35 47.75 -59.55
CA THR A 171 -11.05 47.03 -59.60
C THR A 171 -11.16 45.65 -58.94
N MET A 172 -10.96 44.63 -59.76
CA MET A 172 -10.60 43.27 -59.35
C MET A 172 -9.12 43.21 -58.94
N ALA A 173 -8.76 42.39 -57.95
CA ALA A 173 -7.40 41.84 -57.79
C ALA A 173 -7.39 40.55 -56.94
N THR A 174 -6.52 39.63 -57.34
CA THR A 174 -6.51 38.17 -57.12
C THR A 174 -5.34 37.67 -56.25
N GLN A 175 -5.62 36.70 -55.34
CA GLN A 175 -4.83 35.50 -54.92
C GLN A 175 -3.41 35.62 -54.24
N PRO A 176 -2.76 34.56 -53.66
CA PRO A 176 -3.20 33.21 -53.17
C PRO A 176 -2.61 32.72 -51.78
N GLN A 177 -3.11 31.55 -51.33
CA GLN A 177 -2.49 30.44 -50.54
C GLN A 177 -1.78 30.64 -49.18
N LYS A 178 -2.25 29.89 -48.16
CA LYS A 178 -1.43 28.85 -47.50
C LYS A 178 -2.30 27.78 -46.82
N VAL A 179 -2.11 26.56 -47.30
CA VAL A 179 -2.54 25.28 -46.73
C VAL A 179 -1.67 24.93 -45.52
N ALA A 180 -2.28 24.41 -44.47
CA ALA A 180 -1.62 23.61 -43.44
C ALA A 180 -2.54 22.45 -43.07
N GLU A 181 -2.42 21.38 -43.84
CA GLU A 181 -2.77 20.04 -43.37
C GLU A 181 -1.69 19.58 -42.40
N HIS A 182 -2.09 19.19 -41.19
CA HIS A 182 -1.47 18.07 -40.50
C HIS A 182 -2.59 17.26 -39.88
N GLY A 183 -2.86 16.12 -40.50
CA GLY A 183 -3.68 15.07 -39.92
C GLY A 183 -3.00 14.46 -38.69
N SER A 184 -3.83 13.98 -37.79
CA SER A 184 -3.53 12.79 -37.00
C SER A 184 -4.83 12.02 -36.83
N SER A 185 -4.91 11.00 -37.66
CA SER A 185 -5.76 9.83 -37.56
C SER A 185 -5.94 9.34 -36.13
N ALA A 186 -7.19 9.19 -35.70
CA ALA A 186 -7.56 8.19 -34.72
C ALA A 186 -8.95 7.64 -35.08
N ALA A 187 -8.92 6.44 -35.64
CA ALA A 187 -9.93 5.40 -35.58
C ALA A 187 -11.40 5.84 -35.48
N SER A 188 -12.07 5.87 -36.63
CA SER A 188 -13.48 5.51 -36.69
C SER A 188 -13.58 3.98 -36.50
N GLU A 189 -13.48 3.52 -35.26
CA GLU A 189 -13.92 2.17 -34.91
C GLU A 189 -15.44 2.21 -34.77
N ARG A 190 -16.10 1.64 -35.78
CA ARG A 190 -17.51 1.27 -35.73
C ARG A 190 -17.68 0.34 -34.53
N SER A 191 -18.28 0.84 -33.46
CA SER A 191 -18.76 0.04 -32.34
C SER A 191 -19.87 -0.89 -32.86
N GLY A 192 -19.47 -2.08 -33.29
CA GLY A 192 -20.38 -3.20 -33.40
C GLY A 192 -20.95 -3.44 -32.01
N VAL A 193 -22.26 -3.29 -31.87
CA VAL A 193 -22.99 -3.69 -30.67
C VAL A 193 -22.88 -5.22 -30.58
N THR A 194 -21.81 -5.70 -29.96
CA THR A 194 -21.76 -7.04 -29.38
C THR A 194 -22.56 -6.99 -28.08
N PRO A 195 -23.68 -7.71 -27.96
CA PRO A 195 -24.62 -7.59 -26.83
C PRO A 195 -24.11 -8.25 -25.53
N CYS A 196 -22.80 -8.37 -25.37
CA CYS A 196 -22.14 -8.71 -24.12
C CYS A 196 -20.89 -7.83 -24.05
N ASP A 197 -20.96 -6.75 -23.27
CA ASP A 197 -19.80 -5.92 -22.97
C ASP A 197 -18.81 -6.76 -22.14
N MET A 198 -17.75 -7.25 -22.80
CA MET A 198 -16.70 -8.04 -22.14
C MET A 198 -15.99 -7.23 -21.06
N GLY A 199 -16.07 -5.89 -21.08
CA GLY A 199 -15.52 -5.01 -20.05
C GLY A 199 -16.21 -5.17 -18.69
N ALA A 200 -17.53 -5.38 -18.67
CA ALA A 200 -18.29 -5.60 -17.43
C ALA A 200 -18.04 -6.98 -16.81
N ILE A 201 -17.78 -8.00 -17.65
CA ILE A 201 -17.35 -9.33 -17.22
C ILE A 201 -15.92 -9.24 -16.62
N ASP A 202 -15.08 -8.38 -17.18
CA ASP A 202 -13.71 -8.17 -16.71
C ASP A 202 -13.65 -7.45 -15.35
N GLU A 203 -14.60 -6.57 -15.04
CA GLU A 203 -14.69 -5.89 -13.74
C GLU A 203 -15.18 -6.82 -12.62
N THR A 204 -16.17 -7.68 -12.90
CA THR A 204 -16.61 -8.70 -11.95
C THR A 204 -15.51 -9.73 -11.69
N ALA A 205 -14.78 -10.17 -12.72
CA ALA A 205 -13.59 -11.02 -12.58
C ALA A 205 -12.45 -10.33 -11.78
N LYS A 206 -12.24 -9.02 -11.98
CA LYS A 206 -11.30 -8.21 -11.16
C LYS A 206 -11.74 -8.07 -9.71
N TYR A 207 -13.04 -7.99 -9.45
CA TYR A 207 -13.59 -7.93 -8.10
C TYR A 207 -13.38 -9.25 -7.34
N VAL A 208 -13.59 -10.39 -8.01
CA VAL A 208 -13.39 -11.72 -7.43
C VAL A 208 -11.91 -12.01 -7.16
N SER A 209 -11.00 -11.66 -8.08
CA SER A 209 -9.56 -11.82 -7.88
C SER A 209 -9.02 -11.00 -6.70
N ARG A 210 -9.51 -9.76 -6.51
CA ARG A 210 -9.10 -8.91 -5.36
C ARG A 210 -9.55 -9.44 -4.00
N ARG A 211 -10.69 -10.14 -3.91
CA ARG A 211 -11.17 -10.71 -2.64
C ARG A 211 -10.58 -12.09 -2.34
N CYS A 212 -10.33 -12.90 -3.37
CA CYS A 212 -9.78 -14.25 -3.21
C CYS A 212 -8.24 -14.24 -3.07
N GLY A 213 -7.56 -13.17 -3.52
CA GLY A 213 -6.10 -13.01 -3.42
C GLY A 213 -5.29 -14.00 -4.27
N CYS A 214 -5.98 -14.83 -5.04
CA CYS A 214 -5.37 -15.73 -6.00
C CYS A 214 -5.22 -14.95 -7.31
N ASP A 215 -3.97 -14.65 -7.69
CA ASP A 215 -3.66 -14.11 -9.01
C ASP A 215 -4.19 -15.10 -10.06
N LEU A 216 -5.23 -14.67 -10.78
CA LEU A 216 -5.91 -15.45 -11.81
C LEU A 216 -4.98 -15.66 -13.01
N GLY A 217 -4.04 -16.59 -12.90
CA GLY A 217 -3.46 -17.22 -14.08
C GLY A 217 -4.56 -17.99 -14.83
N GLU A 218 -4.37 -18.22 -16.13
CA GLU A 218 -5.32 -18.90 -17.04
C GLU A 218 -5.73 -20.34 -16.61
N GLN A 219 -5.18 -20.86 -15.50
CA GLN A 219 -5.43 -22.19 -14.96
C GLN A 219 -6.11 -22.19 -13.58
N HIS A 220 -6.71 -21.08 -13.15
CA HIS A 220 -7.44 -21.04 -11.88
C HIS A 220 -8.88 -21.57 -12.03
N ASP A 221 -9.23 -22.61 -11.28
CA ASP A 221 -10.60 -23.11 -11.19
C ASP A 221 -11.29 -22.54 -9.95
N GLU A 222 -12.24 -21.63 -10.18
CA GLU A 222 -13.00 -20.92 -9.16
C GLU A 222 -13.81 -21.88 -8.26
N ASN A 223 -14.19 -23.06 -8.78
CA ASN A 223 -14.98 -24.05 -8.03
C ASN A 223 -14.12 -24.95 -7.12
N ALA A 224 -12.82 -25.02 -7.38
CA ALA A 224 -11.86 -25.80 -6.60
C ALA A 224 -11.16 -24.96 -5.52
N CYS A 225 -11.18 -23.63 -5.64
CA CYS A 225 -10.53 -22.74 -4.68
C CYS A 225 -11.37 -22.61 -3.39
N PRO A 226 -10.85 -23.01 -2.21
CA PRO A 226 -11.58 -22.94 -0.95
C PRO A 226 -11.86 -21.50 -0.49
N ILE A 227 -11.11 -20.53 -1.03
CA ILE A 227 -11.33 -19.11 -0.76
C ILE A 227 -12.46 -18.59 -1.65
N CYS A 228 -12.38 -18.83 -2.97
CA CYS A 228 -13.36 -18.29 -3.92
C CYS A 228 -14.76 -18.92 -3.74
N ARG A 229 -14.84 -20.19 -3.31
CA ARG A 229 -16.11 -20.88 -3.03
C ARG A 229 -16.89 -20.30 -1.84
N ASN A 230 -16.22 -19.58 -0.93
CA ASN A 230 -16.85 -18.93 0.22
C ASN A 230 -17.17 -17.45 -0.03
N ILE A 231 -16.85 -16.91 -1.21
CA ILE A 231 -17.21 -15.54 -1.57
C ILE A 231 -18.63 -15.55 -2.10
N ASP A 232 -19.54 -14.97 -1.31
CA ASP A 232 -20.93 -14.78 -1.72
C ASP A 232 -21.01 -13.66 -2.76
N LEU A 233 -21.32 -14.02 -4.01
CA LEU A 233 -21.47 -13.10 -5.13
C LEU A 233 -22.81 -12.36 -5.11
N SER A 234 -23.72 -12.68 -4.19
CA SER A 234 -24.99 -11.96 -4.04
C SER A 234 -24.82 -10.52 -3.51
N ASP A 235 -23.66 -10.22 -2.93
CA ASP A 235 -23.30 -8.89 -2.41
C ASP A 235 -22.44 -8.08 -3.41
N ALA A 236 -22.19 -8.63 -4.62
CA ALA A 236 -21.55 -7.87 -5.69
C ALA A 236 -22.58 -6.87 -6.27
N PRO A 237 -22.23 -5.58 -6.40
CA PRO A 237 -23.14 -4.61 -7.00
C PRO A 237 -23.45 -5.06 -8.43
N LEU A 238 -24.73 -5.30 -8.72
CA LEU A 238 -25.20 -5.57 -10.08
C LEU A 238 -24.90 -4.34 -10.94
N LEU A 239 -23.81 -4.42 -11.71
CA LEU A 239 -23.45 -3.43 -12.71
C LEU A 239 -24.48 -3.57 -13.86
N ASN A 240 -25.42 -2.62 -13.93
CA ASN A 240 -26.29 -2.40 -15.10
C ASN A 240 -25.62 -1.42 -16.06
#